data_AF-R5BES3-F1
#
_entry.id   AF-R5BES3-F1
#
_cell.length_a   1.000
_cell.length_b   1.000
_cell.length_c   1.000
_cell.angle_alpha   90.00
_cell.angle_beta   90.00
_cell.angle_gamma   90.00
#
_symmetry.space_group_name_H-M   'P 1'
#
loop_
_entity.id
_entity.type
_entity.pdbx_description
1 polymer ?
#
loop_
_entity_poly.entity_id
_entity_poly.type
_entity_poly.pdbx_seq_one_letter_code
_entity_poly.pdbx_strand_id
1 'polypeptide(L)'
;MTTACCKYKGLPDDCMELETLRRFRDNYLKGTEYGSELIRTYYESAPALVERIDSSPKRDDIYDHIYEAITGIVSRIERGENERAVIEYLSLAFWVARAVC
;
A
#
# COMPACT_ATOMS: atom_id res chain seq x y z
N MET A 1 -0.34 -4.28 -4.64
CA MET A 1 0.71 -4.20 -3.60
C MET A 1 0.19 -4.64 -2.23
N THR A 2 -0.76 -3.93 -1.62
CA THR A 2 -1.28 -4.25 -0.26
C THR A 2 -1.87 -5.65 -0.14
N THR A 3 -2.67 -6.10 -1.12
CA THR A 3 -3.15 -7.49 -1.21
C THR A 3 -2.02 -8.51 -1.30
N ALA A 4 -0.99 -8.24 -2.10
CA ALA A 4 0.15 -9.14 -2.25
C ALA A 4 0.94 -9.26 -0.94
N CYS A 5 1.14 -8.13 -0.23
CA CYS A 5 1.78 -8.12 1.09
C CYS A 5 0.97 -8.94 2.13
N CYS A 6 -0.34 -8.73 2.23
CA CYS A 6 -1.17 -9.48 3.18
C CYS A 6 -1.15 -11.00 2.87
N LYS A 7 -1.24 -11.36 1.59
CA LYS A 7 -1.10 -12.75 1.14
C LYS A 7 0.27 -13.33 1.49
N TYR A 8 1.35 -12.58 1.28
CA TYR A 8 2.71 -12.99 1.64
C TYR A 8 2.84 -13.25 3.15
N LYS A 9 2.22 -12.42 3.98
CA LYS A 9 2.15 -12.60 5.44
C LYS A 9 1.22 -13.74 5.88
N GLY A 10 0.56 -14.44 4.96
CA GLY A 10 -0.39 -15.52 5.26
C GLY A 10 -1.69 -15.02 5.87
N LEU A 11 -2.00 -13.73 5.72
CA LEU A 11 -3.26 -13.15 6.18
C LEU A 11 -4.40 -13.45 5.19
N PRO A 12 -5.63 -13.59 5.67
CA PRO A 12 -6.78 -13.78 4.80
C PRO A 12 -7.08 -12.48 4.01
N ASP A 13 -7.81 -12.60 2.90
CA ASP A 13 -8.11 -11.45 2.03
C ASP A 13 -9.09 -10.43 2.66
N ASP A 14 -9.76 -10.82 3.74
CA ASP A 14 -10.64 -9.99 4.57
C ASP A 14 -9.98 -9.56 5.89
N CYS A 15 -8.64 -9.63 5.98
CA CYS A 15 -7.93 -9.18 7.17
C CYS A 15 -8.18 -7.68 7.43
N MET A 16 -8.08 -7.30 8.71
CA MET A 16 -8.41 -5.95 9.17
C MET A 16 -7.62 -4.87 8.43
N GLU A 17 -6.32 -5.09 8.22
CA GLU A 17 -5.42 -4.16 7.57
C GLU A 17 -5.85 -3.92 6.12
N LEU A 18 -6.15 -5.00 5.39
CA LEU A 18 -6.53 -4.92 3.98
C LEU A 18 -7.90 -4.26 3.81
N GLU A 19 -8.86 -4.61 4.67
CA GLU A 19 -10.19 -3.99 4.68
C GLU A 19 -10.14 -2.50 5.04
N THR A 20 -9.32 -2.12 6.03
CA THR A 20 -9.14 -0.71 6.39
C THR A 20 -8.52 0.08 5.24
N LEU A 21 -7.48 -0.45 4.59
CA LEU A 21 -6.86 0.22 3.44
C LEU A 21 -7.78 0.29 2.22
N ARG A 22 -8.60 -0.75 1.97
CA ARG A 22 -9.62 -0.75 0.91
C ARG A 22 -10.63 0.37 1.14
N ARG A 23 -11.22 0.44 2.34
CA ARG A 23 -12.16 1.52 2.71
C ARG A 23 -11.52 2.90 2.62
N PHE A 24 -10.29 3.05 3.11
CA PHE A 24 -9.57 4.32 3.05
C PHE A 24 -9.34 4.78 1.61
N ARG A 25 -8.89 3.87 0.74
CA ARG A 25 -8.68 4.15 -0.68
C ARG A 25 -9.99 4.57 -1.37
N ASP A 26 -11.03 3.76 -1.18
CA ASP A 26 -12.26 3.89 -1.96
C ASP A 26 -13.11 5.08 -1.49
N ASN A 27 -13.05 5.42 -0.20
CA ASN A 27 -13.88 6.48 0.39
C ASN A 27 -13.14 7.81 0.63
N TYR A 28 -11.84 7.78 0.96
CA TYR A 28 -11.08 8.99 1.27
C TYR A 28 -10.14 9.36 0.12
N LEU A 29 -9.21 8.46 -0.22
CA LEU A 29 -8.14 8.77 -1.18
C LEU A 29 -8.72 9.17 -2.54
N LYS A 30 -9.73 8.44 -3.04
CA LYS A 30 -10.41 8.74 -4.31
C LYS A 30 -11.05 10.14 -4.36
N GLY A 31 -11.46 10.70 -3.21
CA GLY A 31 -12.08 12.01 -3.12
C GLY A 31 -11.10 13.18 -2.96
N THR A 32 -9.80 12.91 -2.81
CA THR A 32 -8.77 13.95 -2.70
C THR A 32 -8.34 14.46 -4.08
N GLU A 33 -7.93 15.74 -4.16
CA GLU A 33 -7.44 16.38 -5.41
C GLU A 33 -6.23 15.64 -6.00
N TYR A 34 -5.37 15.09 -5.14
CA TYR A 34 -4.24 14.23 -5.52
C TYR A 34 -4.65 12.80 -5.86
N GLY A 35 -5.84 12.37 -5.42
CA GLY A 35 -6.32 11.01 -5.49
C GLY A 35 -6.47 10.51 -6.91
N SER A 36 -7.28 11.18 -7.73
CA SER A 36 -7.70 10.62 -9.03
C SER A 36 -6.55 10.34 -10.00
N GLU A 37 -5.59 11.26 -10.13
CA GLU A 37 -4.50 11.10 -11.11
C GLU A 37 -3.33 10.28 -10.55
N LEU A 38 -2.96 10.49 -9.29
CA LEU A 38 -1.86 9.77 -8.65
C LEU A 38 -2.23 8.30 -8.38
N ILE A 39 -3.50 8.01 -8.02
CA ILE A 39 -4.03 6.64 -7.97
C ILE A 39 -3.91 6.02 -9.36
N ARG A 40 -4.32 6.70 -10.44
CA ARG A 40 -4.31 6.09 -11.77
C ARG A 40 -2.90 5.62 -12.16
N THR A 41 -1.90 6.49 -12.07
CA THR A 41 -0.51 6.16 -12.42
C THR A 41 0.09 5.09 -11.49
N TYR A 42 -0.23 5.13 -10.20
CA TYR A 42 0.29 4.14 -9.24
C TYR A 42 -0.39 2.77 -9.36
N TYR A 43 -1.70 2.70 -9.54
CA TYR A 43 -2.43 1.43 -9.63
C TYR A 43 -2.22 0.73 -10.96
N GLU A 44 -2.05 1.47 -12.06
CA GLU A 44 -1.65 0.89 -13.36
C GLU A 44 -0.29 0.18 -13.26
N SER A 45 0.61 0.69 -12.42
CA SER A 45 1.95 0.09 -12.21
C SER A 45 2.00 -0.95 -11.09
N ALA A 46 0.99 -1.03 -10.23
CA ALA A 46 1.00 -1.91 -9.05
C ALA A 46 1.18 -3.41 -9.35
N PRO A 47 0.57 -4.01 -10.40
CA PRO A 47 0.84 -5.41 -10.77
C PRO A 47 2.30 -5.63 -11.17
N ALA A 48 2.85 -4.76 -12.02
CA ALA A 48 4.26 -4.85 -12.44
C ALA A 48 5.24 -4.66 -11.27
N LEU A 49 4.92 -3.80 -10.31
CA LEU A 49 5.71 -3.67 -9.09
C LEU A 49 5.68 -4.96 -8.26
N VAL A 50 4.52 -5.61 -8.11
CA VAL A 50 4.41 -6.89 -7.39
C VAL A 50 5.26 -7.98 -8.08
N GLU A 51 5.19 -8.10 -9.39
CA GLU A 51 6.02 -9.05 -10.15
C GLU A 51 7.53 -8.83 -9.93
N ARG A 52 7.95 -7.57 -9.86
CA ARG A 52 9.35 -7.21 -9.59
C ARG A 52 9.76 -7.48 -8.13
N ILE A 53 8.87 -7.25 -7.17
CA ILE A 53 9.10 -7.64 -5.76
C ILE A 53 9.27 -9.15 -5.68
N ASP A 54 8.34 -9.91 -6.28
CA ASP A 54 8.34 -11.38 -6.23
C ASP A 54 9.57 -11.99 -6.89
N SER A 55 10.15 -11.31 -7.89
CA SER A 55 11.38 -11.71 -8.59
C SER A 55 12.66 -11.19 -7.92
N SER A 56 12.56 -10.35 -6.89
CA SER A 56 13.72 -9.74 -6.23
C SER A 56 14.35 -10.71 -5.23
N PRO A 57 15.70 -10.77 -5.13
CA PRO A 57 16.36 -11.50 -4.06
C PRO A 57 16.08 -10.91 -2.66
N LYS A 58 15.56 -9.68 -2.59
CA LYS A 58 15.16 -8.98 -1.35
C LYS A 58 13.65 -9.04 -1.10
N ARG A 59 12.92 -9.94 -1.77
CA ARG A 59 11.46 -10.07 -1.68
C ARG A 59 10.96 -10.01 -0.24
N ASP A 60 11.57 -10.80 0.64
CA ASP A 60 11.13 -10.96 2.02
C ASP A 60 11.32 -9.67 2.81
N ASP A 61 12.50 -9.03 2.73
CA ASP A 61 12.77 -7.73 3.36
C ASP A 61 11.82 -6.63 2.85
N ILE A 62 11.51 -6.64 1.56
CA ILE A 62 10.62 -5.67 0.94
C ILE A 62 9.19 -5.85 1.47
N TYR A 63 8.68 -7.09 1.50
CA TYR A 63 7.34 -7.34 2.05
C TYR A 63 7.25 -7.07 3.54
N ASP A 64 8.31 -7.34 4.31
CA ASP A 64 8.37 -7.02 5.72
C ASP A 64 8.28 -5.51 5.97
N HIS A 65 9.01 -4.71 5.19
CA HIS A 65 8.93 -3.26 5.25
C HIS A 65 7.56 -2.73 4.80
N ILE A 66 7.00 -3.28 3.72
CA ILE A 66 5.65 -2.91 3.26
C ILE A 66 4.63 -3.20 4.36
N TYR A 67 4.74 -4.34 5.03
CA TYR A 67 3.81 -4.71 6.09
C TYR A 67 3.90 -3.77 7.30
N GLU A 68 5.12 -3.47 7.76
CA GLU A 68 5.33 -2.50 8.85
C GLU A 68 4.70 -1.14 8.50
N ALA A 69 4.97 -0.62 7.30
CA ALA A 69 4.38 0.62 6.83
C ALA A 69 2.83 0.54 6.77
N ILE A 70 2.27 -0.55 6.26
CA ILE A 70 0.81 -0.78 6.23
C ILE A 70 0.22 -0.69 7.63
N THR A 71 0.80 -1.36 8.62
CA THR A 71 0.28 -1.32 10.00
C THR A 71 0.31 0.09 10.61
N GLY A 72 1.37 0.85 10.32
CA GLY A 72 1.46 2.26 10.72
C GLY A 72 0.37 3.12 10.07
N ILE A 73 0.17 2.97 8.75
CA ILE A 73 -0.86 3.69 8.00
C ILE A 73 -2.26 3.35 8.54
N VAL A 74 -2.54 2.06 8.76
CA VAL A 74 -3.81 1.58 9.34
C VAL A 74 -4.08 2.25 10.69
N SER A 75 -3.09 2.28 11.59
CA SER A 75 -3.23 2.93 12.89
C SER A 75 -3.56 4.43 12.76
N ARG A 76 -2.97 5.13 11.79
CA ARG A 76 -3.30 6.54 11.52
C ARG A 76 -4.72 6.74 11.01
N ILE A 77 -5.18 5.87 10.11
CA ILE A 77 -6.55 5.89 9.59
C ILE A 77 -7.54 5.72 10.74
N GLU A 78 -7.30 4.76 11.63
CA GLU A 78 -8.15 4.51 12.81
C GLU A 78 -8.20 5.72 13.77
N ARG A 79 -7.13 6.50 13.84
CA ARG A 79 -7.05 7.75 14.61
C ARG A 79 -7.67 8.96 13.89
N GLY A 80 -8.17 8.79 12.67
CA GLY A 80 -8.71 9.86 11.84
C GLY A 80 -7.65 10.77 11.22
N GLU A 81 -6.37 10.40 11.27
CA GLU A 81 -5.24 11.15 10.71
C GLU A 81 -5.12 10.92 9.18
N ASN A 82 -6.23 11.08 8.46
CA ASN A 82 -6.37 10.65 7.06
C ASN A 82 -5.40 11.36 6.10
N GLU A 83 -5.15 12.65 6.27
CA GLU A 83 -4.21 13.41 5.43
C GLU A 83 -2.77 12.86 5.55
N ARG A 84 -2.34 12.52 6.77
CA ARG A 84 -1.04 11.88 7.00
C ARG A 84 -1.00 10.47 6.42
N ALA A 85 -2.08 9.72 6.58
CA ALA A 85 -2.21 8.39 5.98
C ALA A 85 -2.09 8.44 4.45
N VAL A 86 -2.64 9.48 3.78
CA VAL A 86 -2.45 9.67 2.33
C VAL A 86 -0.97 9.84 2.00
N ILE A 87 -0.27 10.75 2.69
CA ILE A 87 1.15 11.02 2.44
C ILE A 87 1.99 9.76 2.62
N GLU A 88 1.77 9.00 3.70
CA GLU A 88 2.53 7.77 3.98
C GLU A 88 2.21 6.66 2.98
N TYR A 89 0.94 6.50 2.58
CA TYR A 89 0.54 5.53 1.57
C TYR A 89 1.21 5.78 0.22
N LEU A 90 1.26 7.04 -0.20
CA LEU A 90 1.94 7.45 -1.44
C LEU A 90 3.46 7.33 -1.31
N SER A 91 4.03 7.70 -0.16
CA SER A 91 5.46 7.56 0.08
C SER A 91 5.90 6.10 0.03
N LEU A 92 5.11 5.18 0.59
CA LEU A 92 5.33 3.74 0.50
C LEU A 92 5.33 3.26 -0.95
N ALA A 93 4.36 3.70 -1.73
CA ALA A 93 4.27 3.42 -3.17
C ALA A 93 5.54 3.84 -3.94
N PHE A 94 6.01 5.07 -3.73
CA PHE A 94 7.25 5.57 -4.34
C PHE A 94 8.49 4.80 -3.86
N TRP A 95 8.55 4.48 -2.57
CA TRP A 95 9.65 3.69 -2.02
C TRP A 95 9.74 2.31 -2.67
N VAL A 96 8.59 1.61 -2.80
CA VAL A 96 8.55 0.30 -3.47
C VAL A 96 9.01 0.39 -4.91
N ALA A 97 8.53 1.40 -5.66
CA ALA A 97 8.98 1.62 -7.04
C ALA A 97 10.50 1.76 -7.11
N ARG A 98 11.12 2.52 -6.21
CA ARG A 98 12.59 2.67 -6.14
C ARG A 98 13.31 1.40 -5.66
N ALA A 99 12.69 0.59 -4.82
CA ALA A 99 13.31 -0.62 -4.29
C ALA A 99 13.43 -1.74 -5.33
N VAL A 100 12.59 -1.72 -6.37
CA VAL A 100 12.49 -2.79 -7.38
C VAL A 100 12.69 -2.33 -8.83
N CYS A 101 13.02 -1.06 -9.06
CA CYS A 101 13.47 -0.52 -10.34
C CYS A 101 14.97 -0.24 -10.30
#